data_AF-A0A1E7X7R0-F1
#
_entry.id   AF-A0A1E7X7R0-F1
#
_cell.length_a   1.000
_cell.length_b   1.000
_cell.length_c   1.000
_cell.angle_alpha   90.00
_cell.angle_beta   90.00
_cell.angle_gamma   90.00
#
_symmetry.space_group_name_H-M   'P 1'
#
loop_
_entity.id
_entity.type
_entity.pdbx_description
1 polymer ?
#
loop_
_entity_poly.entity_id
_entity_poly.type
_entity_poly.pdbx_seq_one_letter_code
_entity_poly.pdbx_strand_id
1 'polypeptide(L)' 'MTQTVEQAEIALAKAKAEFLSELETFANSGDGSGAQERRREERLQRLRDAEYQCERDLEQAKRNATQA' A
#
# COMPACT_ATOMS: atom_id res chain seq x y z
N MET A 1 -12.73 12.40 -11.79
CA MET A 1 -13.18 12.84 -10.45
C MET A 1 -11.94 13.06 -9.62
N THR A 2 -11.74 14.26 -9.10
CA THR A 2 -10.67 14.54 -8.15
C THR A 2 -10.99 13.77 -6.86
N GLN A 3 -10.13 12.86 -6.43
CA GLN A 3 -10.29 12.22 -5.12
C GLN A 3 -10.27 13.29 -4.03
N THR A 4 -11.22 13.22 -3.10
CA THR A 4 -11.18 14.07 -1.90
C THR A 4 -10.05 13.60 -0.99
N VAL A 5 -9.58 14.48 -0.09
CA VAL A 5 -8.57 14.11 0.92
C VAL A 5 -9.01 12.86 1.69
N GLU A 6 -10.28 12.81 2.11
CA GLU A 6 -10.86 11.66 2.81
C GLU A 6 -10.77 10.35 2.00
N GLN A 7 -11.06 10.39 0.69
CA GLN A 7 -10.95 9.21 -0.16
C GLN A 7 -9.50 8.73 -0.30
N ALA A 8 -8.55 9.66 -0.38
CA ALA A 8 -7.12 9.33 -0.43
C ALA A 8 -6.60 8.77 0.91
N GLU A 9 -7.10 9.26 2.05
CA GLU A 9 -6.77 8.72 3.37
C GLU A 9 -7.30 7.30 3.56
N ILE A 10 -8.54 7.02 3.12
CA ILE A 10 -9.11 5.66 3.13
C ILE A 10 -8.29 4.72 2.24
N ALA A 11 -7.91 5.17 1.04
CA ALA A 11 -7.09 4.38 0.13
C ALA A 11 -5.71 4.04 0.73
N LEU A 12 -5.04 5.03 1.34
CA LEU A 12 -3.76 4.82 2.02
C LEU A 12 -3.89 3.88 3.21
N ALA A 13 -4.92 4.04 4.05
CA ALA A 13 -5.17 3.16 5.18
C ALA A 13 -5.40 1.71 4.73
N LYS A 14 -6.13 1.51 3.64
CA LYS A 14 -6.35 0.19 3.04
C LYS A 14 -5.04 -0.42 2.52
N ALA A 15 -4.24 0.34 1.76
CA ALA A 15 -2.96 -0.12 1.25
C ALA A 15 -1.99 -0.53 2.38
N LYS A 16 -1.92 0.28 3.44
CA LYS A 16 -1.15 -0.03 4.66
C LYS A 16 -1.62 -1.31 5.34
N ALA A 17 -2.92 -1.50 5.49
CA ALA A 17 -3.48 -2.71 6.07
C ALA A 17 -3.17 -3.97 5.24
N GLU A 18 -3.26 -3.88 3.91
CA GLU A 18 -2.93 -4.98 3.01
C GLU A 18 -1.43 -5.34 3.07
N PHE A 19 -0.55 -4.33 3.14
CA PHE A 19 0.89 -4.55 3.29
C PHE A 19 1.25 -5.21 4.63
N LEU A 20 0.69 -4.71 5.73
CA LEU A 20 0.90 -5.29 7.07
C LEU A 20 0.38 -6.73 7.14
N SER A 21 -0.80 -7.01 6.60
CA SER A 21 -1.36 -8.36 6.60
C SER A 21 -0.49 -9.36 5.83
N GLU A 22 0.13 -8.93 4.73
CA GLU A 22 1.08 -9.78 4.00
C GLU A 22 2.37 -10.00 4.78
N LEU A 23 2.88 -8.98 5.48
CA LEU A 23 4.05 -9.13 6.35
C LEU A 23 3.77 -10.08 7.52
N GLU A 24 2.60 -10.00 8.14
CA GLU A 24 2.18 -10.93 9.19
C GLU A 24 2.06 -12.35 8.64
N THR A 25 1.49 -12.51 7.45
CA THR A 25 1.43 -13.81 6.78
C THR A 25 2.82 -14.37 6.50
N PHE A 26 3.77 -13.52 6.07
CA PHE A 26 5.16 -13.90 5.85
C PHE A 26 5.84 -14.33 7.15
N ALA A 27 5.72 -13.52 8.21
CA ALA A 27 6.34 -13.81 9.51
C ALA A 27 5.79 -15.10 10.16
N ASN A 28 4.52 -15.43 9.90
CA ASN A 28 3.88 -16.66 10.41
C ASN A 28 4.01 -17.86 9.45
N SER A 29 4.53 -17.66 8.25
CA SER A 29 4.77 -18.74 7.29
C SER A 29 6.15 -19.34 7.52
N GLY A 30 6.23 -20.67 7.62
CA GLY A 30 7.51 -21.38 7.57
C GLY A 30 8.20 -21.28 6.20
N ASP A 31 9.42 -21.83 6.12
CA ASP A 31 10.23 -21.83 4.90
C ASP A 31 9.44 -22.36 3.69
N GLY A 32 9.37 -21.51 2.65
CA GLY A 32 8.78 -21.86 1.37
C GLY A 32 9.83 -22.41 0.41
N SER A 33 9.39 -22.98 -0.71
CA SER A 33 10.31 -23.15 -1.84
C SER A 33 10.80 -21.78 -2.32
N GLY A 34 12.02 -21.67 -2.85
CA GLY A 34 12.53 -20.38 -3.38
C GLY A 34 11.70 -19.77 -4.53
N ALA A 35 10.77 -20.53 -5.13
CA ALA A 35 9.76 -19.98 -6.04
C ALA A 35 8.59 -19.30 -5.31
N GLN A 36 8.19 -19.81 -4.14
CA GLN A 36 7.17 -19.21 -3.28
C GLN A 36 7.70 -17.93 -2.63
N GLU A 37 8.95 -17.95 -2.17
CA GLU A 37 9.59 -16.78 -1.56
C GLU A 37 9.70 -15.62 -2.56
N ARG A 38 10.18 -15.88 -3.79
CA ARG A 38 10.22 -14.86 -4.85
C ARG A 38 8.84 -14.26 -5.15
N ARG A 39 7.78 -15.08 -5.23
CA ARG A 39 6.42 -14.58 -5.46
C ARG A 39 5.93 -13.72 -4.30
N ARG A 40 6.30 -14.05 -3.07
CA ARG A 40 5.98 -13.26 -1.88
C ARG A 40 6.73 -11.94 -1.87
N GLU A 41 8.02 -11.94 -2.17
CA GLU A 41 8.83 -10.72 -2.32
C GLU A 41 8.26 -9.80 -3.40
N GLU A 42 7.90 -10.33 -4.57
CA GLU A 42 7.23 -9.56 -5.63
C GLU A 42 5.89 -8.97 -5.16
N ARG A 43 5.12 -9.73 -4.37
CA ARG A 43 3.83 -9.25 -3.82
C ARG A 43 4.06 -8.13 -2.82
N LEU A 44 5.00 -8.28 -1.90
CA LEU A 44 5.38 -7.26 -0.92
C LEU A 44 5.88 -5.98 -1.61
N GLN A 45 6.70 -6.11 -2.66
CA GLN A 45 7.17 -4.96 -3.43
C GLN A 45 6.00 -4.22 -4.08
N ARG A 46 5.06 -4.94 -4.72
CA ARG A 46 3.87 -4.31 -5.33
C ARG A 46 2.99 -3.60 -4.30
N LEU A 47 2.79 -4.19 -3.12
CA LEU A 47 2.01 -3.58 -2.04
C LEU A 47 2.69 -2.30 -1.52
N ARG A 48 4.02 -2.32 -1.37
CA ARG A 48 4.80 -1.16 -0.96
C ARG A 48 4.75 -0.04 -2.01
N ASP A 49 4.84 -0.38 -3.29
CA ASP A 49 4.70 0.60 -4.37
C ASP A 49 3.29 1.22 -4.40
N ALA A 50 2.26 0.43 -4.11
CA ALA A 50 0.88 0.90 -4.00
C ALA A 50 0.67 1.83 -2.79
N GLU A 51 1.27 1.51 -1.64
CA GLU A 51 1.28 2.39 -0.47
C GLU A 51 1.92 3.73 -0.81
N TYR A 52 3.10 3.73 -1.43
CA TYR A 52 3.80 4.94 -1.83
C TYR A 52 2.98 5.79 -2.81
N GLN A 53 2.32 5.16 -3.79
CA GLN A 53 1.44 5.88 -4.71
C GLN A 53 0.27 6.53 -3.97
N CYS A 54 -0.36 5.83 -3.02
CA CYS A 54 -1.44 6.38 -2.19
C CYS A 54 -0.97 7.56 -1.32
N GLU A 55 0.27 7.54 -0.81
CA GLU A 55 0.85 8.67 -0.08
C GLU A 55 1.02 9.90 -0.97
N ARG A 56 1.48 9.71 -2.20
CA ARG A 56 1.59 10.80 -3.19
C ARG A 56 0.22 11.34 -3.60
N ASP A 57 -0.76 10.47 -3.79
CA ASP A 57 -2.12 10.88 -4.14
C ASP A 57 -2.77 11.67 -3.00
N LEU A 58 -2.54 11.26 -1.75
CA LEU A 58 -2.97 12.01 -0.56
C LEU A 58 -2.30 13.38 -0.48
N GLU A 59 -0.98 13.45 -0.70
CA GLU A 59 -0.27 14.73 -0.72
C GLU A 59 -0.84 15.65 -1.81
N GLN A 60 -1.09 15.13 -3.00
CA GLN A 60 -1.69 15.90 -4.09
C GLN A 60 -3.11 16.36 -3.76
N ALA A 61 -3.94 15.50 -3.16
CA ALA A 61 -5.29 15.85 -2.72
C ALA A 61 -5.27 16.98 -1.67
N LYS A 62 -4.33 16.92 -0.70
CA LYS A 62 -4.14 17.95 0.33
C LYS A 62 -3.71 19.30 -0.27
N ARG A 63 -2.78 19.28 -1.23
CA ARG A 63 -2.36 20.47 -1.97
C ARG A 63 -3.52 21.10 -2.72
N ASN A 64 -4.28 20.29 -3.47
CA ASN A 64 -5.44 20.76 -4.23
C ASN A 64 -6.53 21.35 -3.31
N ALA A 65 -6.78 20.73 -2.16
CA ALA A 65 -7.76 21.21 -1.18
C ALA A 65 -7.36 22.52 -0.49
N THR A 66 -6.06 22.81 -0.40
CA THR A 66 -5.54 24.07 0.20
C THR A 66 -5.53 25.22 -0.81
N GLN A 67 -5.52 24.92 -2.11
CA GLN A 67 -5.51 25.89 -3.21
C GLN A 67 -6.92 26.21 -3.76
N ALA A 68 -7.95 25.51 -3.29
CA ALA A 68 -9.36 25.72 -3.62
C ALA A 68 -10.03 26.64 -2.60
#